data_AF-A0A127EZY2-F1
#
_entry.id   AF-A0A127EZY2-F1
#
_cell.length_a   1.000
_cell.length_b   1.000
_cell.length_c   1.000
_cell.angle_alpha   90.00
_cell.angle_beta   90.00
_cell.angle_gamma   90.00
#
_symmetry.space_group_name_H-M   'P 1'
#
loop_
_entity.id
_entity.type
_entity.pdbx_description
1 polymer ?
#
loop_
_entity_poly.entity_id
_entity_poly.type
_entity_poly.pdbx_seq_one_letter_code
_entity_poly.pdbx_strand_id
1 'polypeptide(L)'
;MAVVNSSSSFSRVCAALLISIVSLCLSSVVASAADPDITRCRTLDNLDAQLKCYEDAANKNTQMVRPSPGGSPDSQTIGEWRFIRTPNPQGGSEAVSITRPGDLAKSDPNFVGIMIRCAASDIEVLAVLLQPLPPRARPIVVVNGVKFDGQIVPPGMVRLPPELSTSARTQWPKLPSVSLQVEEGGTSTKGMVFLDGLDQALEKLTTTCPAR
;
A
#
# COMPACT_ATOMS: atom_id res chain seq x y z
N MET A 1 16.86 37.48 -57.22
CA MET A 1 16.87 36.32 -58.15
C MET A 1 17.30 35.08 -57.36
N ALA A 2 16.69 33.93 -57.67
CA ALA A 2 16.65 32.65 -56.92
C ALA A 2 15.69 32.69 -55.70
N VAL A 3 14.43 32.22 -55.71
CA VAL A 3 13.75 30.98 -56.20
C VAL A 3 13.85 29.81 -55.20
N VAL A 4 12.72 29.59 -54.49
CA VAL A 4 12.01 28.32 -54.18
C VAL A 4 12.70 27.35 -53.19
N ASN A 5 12.17 27.06 -51.99
CA ASN A 5 10.91 26.39 -51.56
C ASN A 5 10.99 24.85 -51.54
N SER A 6 10.58 24.31 -50.38
CA SER A 6 9.73 23.11 -50.20
C SER A 6 10.30 21.67 -50.20
N SER A 7 9.86 20.98 -49.14
CA SER A 7 9.25 19.64 -49.08
C SER A 7 10.06 18.37 -49.30
N SER A 8 10.19 17.62 -48.19
CA SER A 8 9.63 16.27 -47.96
C SER A 8 9.54 15.24 -49.10
N SER A 9 9.81 13.99 -48.69
CA SER A 9 9.02 12.78 -48.96
C SER A 9 9.67 11.66 -49.78
N PHE A 10 9.67 10.50 -49.11
CA PHE A 10 9.28 9.18 -49.59
C PHE A 10 10.21 8.37 -50.51
N SER A 11 10.47 7.17 -49.98
CA SER A 11 10.30 5.89 -50.67
C SER A 11 11.34 5.52 -51.74
N ARG A 12 12.24 4.59 -51.40
CA ARG A 12 12.56 3.46 -52.27
C ARG A 12 12.78 2.18 -51.47
N VAL A 13 11.93 1.22 -51.78
CA VAL A 13 11.99 -0.21 -51.45
C VAL A 13 13.02 -0.88 -52.38
N CYS A 14 13.89 -1.72 -51.81
CA CYS A 14 14.55 -2.86 -52.47
C CYS A 14 14.86 -3.86 -51.35
N ALA A 15 13.95 -4.79 -51.06
CA ALA A 15 13.88 -6.11 -51.69
C ALA A 15 15.02 -7.06 -51.26
N ALA A 16 14.65 -7.92 -50.30
CA ALA A 16 14.98 -9.34 -50.20
C ALA A 16 16.46 -9.78 -50.03
N LEU A 17 16.80 -10.15 -48.79
CA LEU A 17 17.58 -11.36 -48.52
C LEU A 17 17.03 -12.04 -47.26
N LEU A 18 16.56 -13.26 -47.47
CA LEU A 18 15.86 -14.14 -46.53
C LEU A 18 16.84 -14.78 -45.55
N ILE A 19 16.73 -14.47 -44.25
CA ILE A 19 17.09 -15.41 -43.18
C ILE A 19 16.03 -15.28 -42.07
N SER A 20 15.21 -16.32 -41.95
CA SER A 20 14.19 -16.47 -40.92
C SER A 20 14.80 -16.47 -39.52
N ILE A 21 14.41 -15.50 -38.69
CA ILE A 21 14.42 -15.65 -37.23
C ILE A 21 13.01 -15.34 -36.74
N VAL A 22 12.24 -16.41 -36.55
CA VAL A 22 10.98 -16.39 -35.80
C VAL A 22 11.32 -16.04 -34.36
N SER A 23 11.31 -14.75 -34.02
CA SER A 23 11.44 -14.30 -32.64
C SER A 23 10.06 -14.37 -31.99
N LEU A 24 9.85 -15.47 -31.28
CA LEU A 24 8.72 -15.66 -30.37
C LEU A 24 8.82 -14.64 -29.22
N CYS A 25 8.07 -13.54 -29.30
CA CYS A 25 7.74 -12.73 -28.12
C CYS A 25 6.71 -13.52 -27.28
N LEU A 26 7.21 -14.43 -26.44
CA LEU A 26 6.41 -14.95 -25.33
C LEU A 26 6.10 -13.78 -24.40
N SER A 27 4.82 -13.45 -24.29
CA SER A 27 4.25 -12.74 -23.15
C SER A 27 4.69 -13.45 -21.88
N SER A 28 5.49 -12.80 -21.04
CA SER A 28 5.75 -13.26 -19.69
C SER A 28 4.48 -13.11 -18.87
N VAL A 29 3.59 -14.10 -18.98
CA VAL A 29 2.59 -14.38 -17.96
C VAL A 29 3.39 -14.77 -16.73
N VAL A 30 3.41 -13.91 -15.72
CA VAL A 30 3.86 -14.29 -14.38
C VAL A 30 2.80 -15.26 -13.87
N ALA A 31 2.99 -16.55 -14.14
CA ALA A 31 2.28 -17.60 -13.44
C ALA A 31 2.73 -17.47 -11.98
N SER A 32 1.92 -16.79 -11.16
CA SER A 32 1.96 -17.01 -9.73
C SER A 32 1.81 -18.51 -9.56
N ALA A 33 2.87 -19.19 -9.12
CA ALA A 33 2.81 -20.60 -8.80
C ALA A 33 1.74 -20.75 -7.73
N ALA A 34 0.52 -21.08 -8.16
CA ALA A 34 -0.52 -21.53 -7.25
C ALA A 34 0.06 -22.78 -6.60
N ASP A 35 0.24 -22.74 -5.29
CA ASP A 35 0.63 -23.91 -4.53
C ASP A 35 -0.35 -25.04 -4.91
N PRO A 36 0.13 -26.14 -5.51
CA PRO A 36 -0.74 -27.20 -6.02
C PRO A 36 -1.62 -27.81 -4.91
N ASP A 37 -1.23 -27.65 -3.64
CA ASP A 37 -1.96 -28.21 -2.50
C ASP A 37 -3.27 -27.44 -2.19
N ILE A 38 -3.27 -26.10 -2.32
CA ILE A 38 -4.46 -25.26 -2.00
C ILE A 38 -5.55 -25.42 -3.07
N THR A 39 -5.16 -25.65 -4.32
CA THR A 39 -6.11 -25.82 -5.42
C THR A 39 -6.96 -27.10 -5.25
N ARG A 40 -6.41 -28.11 -4.55
CA ARG A 40 -7.11 -29.35 -4.22
C ARG A 40 -8.20 -29.17 -3.17
N CYS A 41 -8.08 -28.18 -2.28
CA CYS A 41 -9.12 -27.89 -1.30
C CYS A 41 -10.41 -27.37 -1.97
N ARG A 42 -10.31 -26.70 -3.13
CA ARG A 42 -11.47 -26.19 -3.89
C ARG A 42 -12.34 -27.27 -4.49
N THR A 43 -11.77 -28.44 -4.77
CA THR A 43 -12.47 -29.55 -5.41
C THR A 43 -13.17 -30.48 -4.43
N LEU A 44 -13.17 -30.15 -3.13
CA LEU A 44 -13.87 -30.94 -2.11
C LEU A 44 -15.35 -30.54 -2.04
N ASP A 45 -16.24 -31.50 -2.25
CA ASP A 45 -17.70 -31.30 -2.22
C ASP A 45 -18.25 -31.13 -0.79
N ASN A 46 -17.48 -31.50 0.23
CA ASN A 46 -17.86 -31.38 1.63
C ASN A 46 -17.24 -30.11 2.23
N LEU A 47 -18.10 -29.21 2.72
CA LEU A 47 -17.70 -27.90 3.25
C LEU A 47 -16.80 -28.02 4.50
N ASP A 48 -17.07 -28.94 5.41
CA ASP A 48 -16.27 -29.14 6.61
C ASP A 48 -14.89 -29.71 6.27
N ALA A 49 -14.84 -30.63 5.30
CA ALA A 49 -13.57 -31.17 4.78
C ALA A 49 -12.78 -30.11 4.01
N GLN A 50 -13.47 -29.24 3.28
CA GLN A 50 -12.88 -28.12 2.56
C GLN A 50 -12.28 -27.10 3.53
N LEU A 51 -13.02 -26.71 4.57
CA LEU A 51 -12.54 -25.79 5.60
C LEU A 51 -11.30 -26.34 6.29
N LYS A 52 -11.35 -27.61 6.72
CA LYS A 52 -10.22 -28.29 7.36
C LYS A 52 -9.00 -28.40 6.45
N CYS A 53 -9.20 -28.64 5.15
CA CYS A 53 -8.12 -28.65 4.15
C CYS A 53 -7.42 -27.28 4.07
N TYR A 54 -8.18 -26.19 4.08
CA TYR A 54 -7.60 -24.84 4.08
C TYR A 54 -6.87 -24.52 5.39
N GLU A 55 -7.40 -24.93 6.53
CA GLU A 55 -6.76 -24.76 7.83
C GLU A 55 -5.44 -25.55 7.91
N ASP A 56 -5.43 -26.81 7.45
CA ASP A 56 -4.23 -27.65 7.41
C ASP A 56 -3.20 -27.10 6.43
N ALA A 57 -3.62 -26.61 5.26
CA ALA A 57 -2.73 -25.96 4.30
C ALA A 57 -2.12 -24.67 4.85
N ALA A 58 -2.92 -23.84 5.53
CA ALA A 58 -2.43 -22.64 6.20
C ALA A 58 -1.41 -22.98 7.29
N ASN A 59 -1.68 -23.99 8.12
CA ASN A 59 -0.79 -24.44 9.19
C ASN A 59 0.52 -25.05 8.68
N LYS A 60 0.49 -25.83 7.58
CA LYS A 60 1.70 -26.35 6.93
C LYS A 60 2.56 -25.24 6.34
N ASN A 61 1.93 -24.20 5.78
CA ASN A 61 2.65 -23.06 5.23
C ASN A 61 3.33 -22.23 6.35
N THR A 62 2.80 -22.25 7.58
CA THR A 62 3.46 -21.68 8.76
C THR A 62 4.77 -22.39 9.14
N GLN A 63 4.94 -23.67 8.76
CA GLN A 63 6.18 -24.44 8.99
C GLN A 63 7.18 -24.36 7.82
N MET A 64 6.77 -23.88 6.64
CA MET A 64 7.68 -23.58 5.53
C MET A 64 7.77 -22.07 5.30
N VAL A 65 8.34 -21.36 6.27
CA VAL A 65 9.05 -20.11 5.97
C VAL A 65 10.30 -20.49 5.17
N ARG A 66 10.13 -20.72 3.86
CA ARG A 66 11.26 -20.65 2.93
C ARG A 66 11.47 -19.15 2.67
N PRO A 67 12.61 -18.55 3.06
CA PRO A 67 12.89 -17.18 2.70
C PRO A 67 12.94 -17.10 1.17
N SER A 68 11.93 -16.46 0.58
CA SER A 68 12.08 -15.90 -0.75
C SER A 68 13.16 -14.81 -0.66
N PRO A 69 13.97 -14.58 -1.71
CA PRO A 69 14.90 -13.45 -1.74
C PRO A 69 14.09 -12.16 -1.85
N GLY A 70 13.64 -11.67 -0.70
CA GLY A 70 12.68 -10.58 -0.54
C GLY A 70 12.08 -10.73 0.86
N GLY A 71 12.80 -10.21 1.85
CA GLY A 71 12.53 -10.50 3.27
C GLY A 71 11.07 -10.23 3.66
N SER A 72 10.50 -11.16 4.42
CA SER A 72 9.18 -10.99 5.02
C SER A 72 9.15 -9.74 5.90
N PRO A 73 8.04 -8.98 5.91
CA PRO A 73 7.93 -7.85 6.83
C PRO A 73 8.01 -8.35 8.28
N ASP A 74 8.90 -7.76 9.07
CA ASP A 74 8.94 -7.98 10.52
C ASP A 74 7.82 -7.14 11.13
N SER A 75 6.98 -7.77 11.97
CA SER A 75 5.80 -7.14 12.57
C SER A 75 5.79 -7.38 14.06
N GLN A 76 5.64 -6.31 14.83
CA GLN A 76 5.56 -6.31 16.28
C GLN A 76 4.36 -5.47 16.73
N THR A 77 3.71 -5.86 17.82
CA THR A 77 2.59 -5.10 18.37
C THR A 77 3.05 -4.28 19.57
N ILE A 78 2.72 -2.98 19.58
CA ILE A 78 3.01 -2.02 20.66
C ILE A 78 1.67 -1.54 21.20
N GLY A 79 1.20 -2.22 22.24
CA GLY A 79 -0.17 -2.11 22.72
C GLY A 79 -1.15 -2.51 21.63
N GLU A 80 -1.75 -1.52 21.02
CA GLU A 80 -2.83 -1.63 20.04
C GLU A 80 -2.38 -1.21 18.62
N TRP A 81 -1.14 -0.73 18.51
CA TRP A 81 -0.49 -0.35 17.26
C TRP A 81 0.35 -1.50 16.72
N ARG A 82 0.36 -1.68 15.40
CA ARG A 82 1.24 -2.64 14.73
C ARG A 82 2.43 -1.93 14.09
N PHE A 83 3.62 -2.18 14.61
CA PHE A 83 4.89 -1.77 14.04
C PHE A 83 5.32 -2.76 12.97
N ILE A 84 5.67 -2.25 11.78
CA ILE A 84 5.98 -3.05 10.59
C ILE A 84 7.26 -2.51 9.96
N ARG A 85 8.23 -3.40 9.72
CA ARG A 85 9.42 -3.13 8.89
C ARG A 85 9.32 -3.94 7.62
N THR A 86 9.39 -3.27 6.47
CA THR A 86 9.33 -3.92 5.16
C THR A 86 10.68 -3.74 4.46
N PRO A 87 11.41 -4.84 4.20
CA PRO A 87 12.65 -4.79 3.45
C PRO A 87 12.46 -4.20 2.06
N ASN A 88 13.42 -3.38 1.61
CA ASN A 88 13.42 -2.88 0.24
C ASN A 88 13.96 -3.98 -0.70
N PRO A 89 13.15 -4.50 -1.64
CA PRO A 89 13.57 -5.61 -2.51
C PRO A 89 14.73 -5.24 -3.45
N GLN A 90 14.97 -3.94 -3.72
CA GLN A 90 16.06 -3.47 -4.56
C GLN A 90 17.36 -3.20 -3.79
N GLY A 91 17.39 -3.45 -2.47
CA GLY A 91 18.51 -3.06 -1.62
C GLY A 91 18.48 -1.55 -1.35
N GLY A 92 18.05 -1.19 -0.15
CA GLY A 92 17.91 0.20 0.28
C GLY A 92 17.39 0.25 1.72
N SER A 93 17.12 1.46 2.23
CA SER A 93 16.54 1.60 3.57
C SER A 93 15.19 0.87 3.64
N GLU A 94 14.99 0.12 4.72
CA GLU A 94 13.72 -0.52 5.01
C GLU A 94 12.61 0.53 5.18
N ALA A 95 11.41 0.22 4.71
CA ALA A 95 10.23 1.03 5.02
C ALA A 95 9.74 0.66 6.42
N VAL A 96 9.63 1.65 7.30
CA VAL A 96 9.21 1.44 8.69
C VAL A 96 7.93 2.22 8.95
N SER A 97 6.94 1.56 9.55
CA SER A 97 5.64 2.14 9.83
C SER A 97 5.00 1.60 11.10
N ILE A 98 4.07 2.35 11.67
CA ILE A 98 3.10 1.88 12.66
C ILE A 98 1.70 2.04 12.07
N THR A 99 0.81 1.11 12.36
CA THR A 99 -0.57 1.12 11.86
C THR A 99 -1.56 0.90 12.99
N ARG A 100 -2.68 1.60 12.92
CA ARG A 100 -3.81 1.44 13.83
C ARG A 100 -5.10 1.31 13.02
N PRO A 101 -5.84 0.20 13.15
CA PRO A 101 -7.14 0.06 12.53
C PRO A 101 -8.13 1.13 13.01
N GLY A 102 -9.09 1.47 12.15
CA GLY A 102 -10.26 2.24 12.55
C GLY A 102 -11.14 1.44 13.51
N ASP A 103 -11.87 2.14 14.36
CA ASP A 103 -12.89 1.53 15.21
C ASP A 103 -14.03 1.00 14.34
N LEU A 104 -14.29 -0.30 14.39
CA LEU A 104 -15.26 -0.96 13.52
C LEU A 104 -16.71 -0.54 13.80
N ALA A 105 -17.01 -0.03 14.99
CA ALA A 105 -18.35 0.41 15.37
C ALA A 105 -18.64 1.87 15.00
N LYS A 106 -17.60 2.71 14.92
CA LYS A 106 -17.71 4.17 14.68
C LYS A 106 -17.11 4.61 13.34
N SER A 107 -16.58 3.69 12.55
CA SER A 107 -16.01 3.97 11.22
C SER A 107 -16.84 3.35 10.12
N ASP A 108 -16.82 3.95 8.94
CA ASP A 108 -17.41 3.37 7.75
C ASP A 108 -16.61 2.12 7.33
N PRO A 109 -17.25 1.11 6.73
CA PRO A 109 -16.57 -0.12 6.28
C PRO A 109 -15.41 0.11 5.30
N ASN A 110 -15.44 1.23 4.59
CA ASN A 110 -14.39 1.61 3.64
C ASN A 110 -13.17 2.29 4.30
N PHE A 111 -13.25 2.62 5.58
CA PHE A 111 -12.13 3.16 6.35
C PHE A 111 -11.38 2.03 7.05
N VAL A 112 -10.11 1.82 6.67
CA VAL A 112 -9.30 0.73 7.26
C VAL A 112 -8.59 1.21 8.53
N GLY A 113 -8.09 2.44 8.53
CA GLY A 113 -7.36 3.00 9.66
C GLY A 113 -6.34 4.04 9.25
N ILE A 114 -5.33 4.22 10.11
CA ILE A 114 -4.20 5.11 9.86
C ILE A 114 -2.88 4.34 9.85
N MET A 115 -1.98 4.81 9.00
CA MET A 115 -0.59 4.39 8.94
C MET A 115 0.27 5.63 9.17
N ILE A 116 1.25 5.51 10.05
CA ILE A 116 2.27 6.52 10.27
C ILE A 116 3.60 5.87 9.88
N ARG A 117 4.32 6.45 8.93
CA ARG A 117 5.57 5.86 8.44
C ARG A 117 6.68 6.87 8.37
N CYS A 118 7.92 6.38 8.35
CA CYS A 118 9.08 7.23 8.13
C CYS A 118 9.00 7.88 6.74
N ALA A 119 9.28 9.17 6.69
CA ALA A 119 9.43 9.97 5.49
C ALA A 119 10.88 10.49 5.40
N ALA A 120 11.23 11.15 4.30
CA ALA A 120 12.62 11.58 4.04
C ALA A 120 13.20 12.51 5.11
N SER A 121 12.36 13.29 5.78
CA SER A 121 12.77 14.28 6.78
C SER A 121 12.13 14.05 8.15
N ASP A 122 11.10 13.21 8.24
CA ASP A 122 10.31 13.07 9.45
C ASP A 122 9.39 11.84 9.41
N ILE A 123 8.14 11.94 9.88
CA ILE A 123 7.07 10.96 9.61
C ILE A 123 6.02 11.58 8.69
N GLU A 124 5.30 10.71 7.97
CA GLU A 124 4.07 11.08 7.28
C GLU A 124 2.91 10.22 7.77
N VAL A 125 1.72 10.83 7.82
CA VAL A 125 0.48 10.17 8.23
C VAL A 125 -0.37 9.89 6.99
N LEU A 126 -0.90 8.69 6.91
CA LEU A 126 -1.70 8.18 5.80
C LEU A 126 -3.02 7.65 6.35
N ALA A 127 -4.13 8.10 5.78
CA ALA A 127 -5.41 7.42 5.91
C ALA A 127 -5.43 6.24 4.91
N VAL A 128 -5.79 5.06 5.41
CA VAL A 128 -5.86 3.83 4.62
C VAL A 128 -7.32 3.54 4.33
N LEU A 129 -7.66 3.39 3.05
CA LEU A 129 -9.01 3.10 2.59
C LEU A 129 -9.06 1.70 1.97
N LEU A 130 -10.20 1.03 2.14
CA LEU A 130 -10.43 -0.28 1.54
C LEU A 130 -10.64 -0.15 0.03
N GLN A 131 -11.39 0.87 -0.38
CA GLN A 131 -11.61 1.20 -1.77
C GLN A 131 -10.66 2.33 -2.20
N PRO A 132 -9.69 2.08 -3.10
CA PRO A 132 -8.77 3.10 -3.58
C PRO A 132 -9.52 4.23 -4.29
N LEU A 133 -9.11 5.47 -4.00
CA LEU A 133 -9.56 6.64 -4.76
C LEU A 133 -8.93 6.65 -6.16
N PRO A 134 -9.57 7.32 -7.14
CA PRO A 134 -8.98 7.52 -8.46
C PRO A 134 -7.56 8.12 -8.37
N PRO A 135 -6.59 7.70 -9.21
CA PRO A 135 -5.19 8.18 -9.10
C PRO A 135 -5.00 9.70 -9.22
N ARG A 136 -5.96 10.41 -9.81
CA ARG A 136 -5.95 11.87 -10.00
C ARG A 136 -6.96 12.61 -9.10
N ALA A 137 -7.56 11.89 -8.15
CA ALA A 137 -8.42 12.46 -7.13
C ALA A 137 -7.67 13.50 -6.31
N ARG A 138 -8.42 14.47 -5.77
CA ARG A 138 -7.90 15.52 -4.87
C ARG A 138 -8.76 15.53 -3.62
N PRO A 139 -8.63 14.50 -2.76
CA PRO A 139 -9.52 14.34 -1.64
C PRO A 139 -9.33 15.46 -0.63
N ILE A 140 -10.42 15.90 -0.02
CA ILE A 140 -10.38 16.74 1.17
C ILE A 140 -10.42 15.83 2.38
N VAL A 141 -9.48 16.02 3.31
CA VAL A 141 -9.44 15.29 4.58
C VAL A 141 -9.96 16.21 5.68
N VAL A 142 -10.96 15.76 6.42
CA VAL A 142 -11.46 16.46 7.60
C VAL A 142 -10.94 15.73 8.83
N VAL A 143 -10.17 16.42 9.68
CA VAL A 143 -9.64 15.87 10.93
C VAL A 143 -10.18 16.68 12.09
N ASN A 144 -10.92 16.00 12.98
CA ASN A 144 -11.62 16.63 14.11
C ASN A 144 -12.43 17.89 13.70
N GLY A 145 -13.06 17.84 12.52
CA GLY A 145 -13.87 18.94 11.97
C GLY A 145 -13.11 19.99 11.16
N VAL A 146 -11.79 19.93 11.08
CA VAL A 146 -10.96 20.87 10.30
C VAL A 146 -10.59 20.27 8.95
N LYS A 147 -10.78 21.03 7.85
CA LYS A 147 -10.52 20.58 6.48
C LYS A 147 -9.08 20.81 6.04
N PHE A 148 -8.56 19.86 5.26
CA PHE A 148 -7.21 19.84 4.73
C PHE A 148 -7.18 19.23 3.32
N ASP A 149 -6.21 19.62 2.50
CA ASP A 149 -5.94 18.94 1.23
C ASP A 149 -5.22 17.61 1.49
N GLY A 150 -5.80 16.52 0.96
CA GLY A 150 -5.19 15.20 0.96
C GLY A 150 -4.51 14.88 -0.38
N GLN A 151 -3.52 14.00 -0.34
CA GLN A 151 -2.82 13.56 -1.55
C GLN A 151 -2.87 12.05 -1.70
N ILE A 152 -3.22 11.56 -2.89
CA ILE A 152 -3.24 10.13 -3.18
C ILE A 152 -1.81 9.55 -3.16
N VAL A 153 -1.65 8.46 -2.40
CA VAL A 153 -0.45 7.62 -2.37
C VAL A 153 -0.85 6.19 -2.75
N PRO A 154 -0.36 5.66 -3.88
CA PRO A 154 -0.66 4.29 -4.27
C PRO A 154 -0.13 3.25 -3.28
N PRO A 155 -0.82 2.11 -3.09
CA PRO A 155 -2.16 1.79 -3.59
C PRO A 155 -3.25 2.20 -2.56
N GLY A 156 -4.08 3.20 -2.89
CA GLY A 156 -5.31 3.48 -2.14
C GLY A 156 -5.17 4.16 -0.77
N MET A 157 -4.05 4.83 -0.51
CA MET A 157 -3.88 5.65 0.70
C MET A 157 -4.04 7.13 0.37
N VAL A 158 -4.42 7.91 1.38
CA VAL A 158 -4.44 9.37 1.33
C VAL A 158 -3.43 9.90 2.33
N ARG A 159 -2.37 10.54 1.84
CA ARG A 159 -1.43 11.28 2.66
C ARG A 159 -2.08 12.55 3.19
N LEU A 160 -2.00 12.70 4.50
CA LEU A 160 -2.39 13.88 5.22
C LEU A 160 -1.30 14.95 5.09
N PRO A 161 -1.64 16.24 5.20
CA PRO A 161 -0.67 17.30 5.06
C PRO A 161 0.31 17.34 6.26
N PRO A 162 1.48 18.00 6.10
CA PRO A 162 2.56 17.97 7.08
C PRO A 162 2.18 18.50 8.48
N GLU A 163 1.23 19.42 8.56
CA GLU A 163 0.73 19.99 9.83
C GLU A 163 0.12 18.89 10.70
N LEU A 164 -0.57 17.92 10.09
CA LEU A 164 -1.14 16.78 10.81
C LEU A 164 -0.08 15.76 11.24
N SER A 165 1.05 15.67 10.53
CA SER A 165 2.18 14.85 10.97
C SER A 165 2.84 15.45 12.23
N THR A 166 2.89 16.79 12.31
CA THR A 166 3.34 17.50 13.52
C THR A 166 2.35 17.31 14.67
N SER A 167 1.05 17.40 14.41
CA SER A 167 0.00 17.12 15.40
C SER A 167 0.03 15.67 15.87
N ALA A 168 0.30 14.72 14.99
CA ALA A 168 0.43 13.30 15.33
C ALA A 168 1.54 13.05 16.37
N ARG A 169 2.65 13.81 16.32
CA ARG A 169 3.70 13.76 17.33
C ARG A 169 3.35 14.44 18.65
N THR A 170 2.75 15.62 18.56
CA THR A 170 2.74 16.57 19.70
C THR A 170 1.40 16.66 20.41
N GLN A 171 0.31 16.39 19.71
CA GLN A 171 -1.07 16.58 20.17
C GLN A 171 -1.82 15.27 20.28
N TRP A 172 -1.75 14.41 19.26
CA TRP A 172 -2.49 13.15 19.21
C TRP A 172 -2.21 12.21 20.39
N PRO A 173 -0.98 12.08 20.92
CA PRO A 173 -0.74 11.21 22.08
C PRO A 173 -1.47 11.66 23.35
N LYS A 174 -2.00 12.89 23.38
CA LYS A 174 -2.77 13.45 24.49
C LYS A 174 -4.29 13.32 24.29
N LEU A 175 -4.71 12.81 23.13
CA LEU A 175 -6.12 12.64 22.76
C LEU A 175 -6.50 11.15 22.89
N PRO A 176 -7.73 10.84 23.29
CA PRO A 176 -8.19 9.44 23.33
C PRO A 176 -8.43 8.87 21.92
N SER A 177 -8.82 9.74 20.98
CA SER A 177 -9.13 9.35 19.61
C SER A 177 -8.97 10.51 18.64
N VAL A 178 -8.89 10.19 17.34
CA VAL A 178 -8.97 11.14 16.24
C VAL A 178 -10.10 10.74 15.30
N SER A 179 -10.91 11.71 14.88
CA SER A 179 -11.90 11.53 13.83
C SER A 179 -11.32 12.00 12.50
N LEU A 180 -11.45 11.15 11.48
CA LEU A 180 -11.02 11.41 10.11
C LEU A 180 -12.21 11.24 9.16
N GLN A 181 -12.27 12.07 8.14
CA GLN A 181 -13.20 11.92 7.04
C GLN A 181 -12.47 12.23 5.75
N VAL A 182 -12.64 11.39 4.74
CA VAL A 182 -12.08 11.60 3.40
C VAL A 182 -13.23 11.88 2.45
N GLU A 183 -13.26 13.08 1.87
CA GLU A 183 -14.26 13.55 0.91
C GLU A 183 -13.65 13.57 -0.50
N GLU A 184 -14.28 12.89 -1.46
CA GLU A 184 -13.87 12.92 -2.88
C GLU A 184 -15.09 12.70 -3.78
N GLY A 185 -15.27 13.55 -4.80
CA GLY A 185 -16.30 13.36 -5.83
C GLY A 185 -17.74 13.21 -5.30
N GLY A 186 -18.06 13.84 -4.16
CA GLY A 186 -19.37 13.74 -3.51
C GLY A 186 -19.55 12.52 -2.60
N THR A 187 -18.56 11.62 -2.55
CA THR A 187 -18.49 10.54 -1.56
C THR A 187 -17.72 11.00 -0.33
N SER A 188 -18.07 10.43 0.83
CA SER A 188 -17.42 10.72 2.09
C SER A 188 -17.25 9.42 2.87
N THR A 189 -16.02 9.12 3.28
CA THR A 189 -15.69 7.98 4.12
C THR A 189 -15.20 8.46 5.48
N LYS A 190 -15.94 8.16 6.54
CA LYS A 190 -15.66 8.54 7.93
C LYS A 190 -14.94 7.43 8.68
N GLY A 191 -14.09 7.83 9.60
CA GLY A 191 -13.31 6.95 10.45
C GLY A 191 -13.07 7.56 11.82
N MET A 192 -12.95 6.69 12.81
CA MET A 192 -12.46 7.05 14.14
C MET A 192 -11.33 6.11 14.50
N VAL A 193 -10.24 6.64 15.04
CA VAL A 193 -9.11 5.84 15.48
C VAL A 193 -8.80 6.15 16.94
N PHE A 194 -8.73 5.12 17.78
CA PHE A 194 -8.25 5.24 19.15
C PHE A 194 -6.73 5.34 19.20
N LEU A 195 -6.23 6.24 20.04
CA LEU A 195 -4.82 6.62 20.07
C LEU A 195 -4.06 6.04 21.27
N ASP A 196 -4.67 5.12 22.01
CA ASP A 196 -4.03 4.40 23.11
C ASP A 196 -2.70 3.76 22.63
N GLY A 197 -1.61 4.01 23.37
CA GLY A 197 -0.27 3.51 23.05
C GLY A 197 0.43 4.20 21.87
N LEU A 198 -0.13 5.29 21.31
CA LEU A 198 0.50 6.02 20.20
C LEU A 198 1.86 6.60 20.59
N ASP A 199 2.03 7.07 21.82
CA ASP A 199 3.28 7.62 22.35
C ASP A 199 4.45 6.63 22.23
N GLN A 200 4.28 5.42 22.76
CA GLN A 200 5.27 4.35 22.71
C GLN A 200 5.52 3.88 21.28
N ALA A 201 4.45 3.79 20.47
CA ALA A 201 4.57 3.40 19.07
C ALA A 201 5.34 4.45 18.25
N LEU A 202 5.12 5.75 18.49
CA LEU A 202 5.86 6.84 17.85
C LEU A 202 7.31 6.89 18.29
N GLU A 203 7.61 6.68 19.57
CA GLU A 203 8.99 6.58 20.05
C GLU A 203 9.72 5.44 19.33
N LYS A 204 9.10 4.26 19.23
CA LYS A 204 9.68 3.14 18.50
C LYS A 204 9.84 3.44 17.00
N LEU A 205 8.85 4.07 16.37
CA LEU A 205 8.92 4.46 14.96
C LEU A 205 10.09 5.41 14.71
N THR A 206 10.15 6.51 15.46
CA THR A 206 11.13 7.59 15.26
C THR A 206 12.56 7.15 15.57
N THR A 207 12.77 6.33 16.59
CA THR A 207 14.09 5.72 16.88
C THR A 207 14.53 4.71 15.82
N THR A 208 13.59 4.14 15.04
CA THR A 208 13.90 3.19 13.97
C THR A 208 13.92 3.82 12.58
N CYS A 209 13.44 5.06 12.44
CA CYS A 209 13.53 5.76 11.16
C CYS A 209 15.01 5.89 10.76
N PRO A 210 15.35 5.60 9.50
CA PRO A 210 16.73 5.62 9.05
C PRO A 210 17.34 7.00 9.33
N ALA A 211 18.38 7.02 10.16
CA ALA A 211 19.20 8.21 10.37
C ALA A 211 19.83 8.60 9.03
N ARG A 212 19.82 9.90 8.75
CA ARG A 212 20.44 10.45 7.55
C ARG A 212 21.95 10.45 7.66
#